data_AF-A0A9Q6ZCT0-F1
#
_entry.id   AF-A0A9Q6ZCT0-F1
#
_cell.length_a   1.000
_cell.length_b   1.000
_cell.length_c   1.000
_cell.angle_alpha   90.00
_cell.angle_beta   90.00
_cell.angle_gamma   90.00
#
_symmetry.space_group_name_H-M   'P 1'
#
loop_
_entity.id
_entity.type
_entity.pdbx_description
1 polymer ?
#
loop_
_entity_poly.entity_id
_entity_poly.type
_entity_poly.pdbx_seq_one_letter_code
_entity_poly.pdbx_strand_id
1 'polypeptide(L)'
;MEFRHNDIEINEEKPFSNCKLEREKYAEVLTNIIDNYPEGFVLAINNKWGTGKSTFVKMWEQSLKNLQFKTIYFNAWENDFEDNPLTAFLGELQILNKKEEDKFNKVVKNAAVISKNVAPAILKAFLNRYVDSEVLVDAITDTSKSAFEIFEEDVKEYSKRKKSISEFRKSLSEFVANESNGKPLIFIIDELDRCRPNYAVLLLEQIKHFFSVPNIVFVLSIDKEQLGNAICGVYGSEKIDTNEYLRRFIDIEYSIPEPDPNKFFDYLFEYFEFDVFFKSEERNQYRGVEHDRETFRETCKVLISNLTLRQQEKILSHTRIVLRTLNYNSLLFASIFVFLVYIKTIHPKYYQKLSSKNTHIRDIQREFYEISKPFISEDKHSQRLFTHIEAYLLKLYSTYQKGYMRNNELIEWNSTENKYDQKLNSEIDNDYFFQLLTNDTLNYEYSDIKLSYLLNKLNLTEDIKIN
;
A
#
# COMPACT_ATOMS: atom_id res chain seq x y z
N MET A 1 -14.82 -4.92 -18.60
CA MET A 1 -14.37 -4.14 -17.44
C MET A 1 -13.55 -5.06 -16.56
N GLU A 2 -12.28 -4.73 -16.36
CA GLU A 2 -11.45 -5.45 -15.38
C GLU A 2 -11.73 -4.91 -13.97
N PHE A 3 -11.80 -5.83 -13.01
CA PHE A 3 -12.08 -5.54 -11.61
C PHE A 3 -10.89 -4.84 -10.92
N ARG A 4 -9.68 -5.09 -11.42
CA ARG A 4 -8.44 -4.46 -10.95
C ARG A 4 -8.01 -3.42 -11.97
N HIS A 5 -7.36 -2.36 -11.50
CA HIS A 5 -6.58 -1.53 -12.38
C HIS A 5 -5.50 -2.40 -13.03
N ASN A 6 -5.42 -2.40 -14.36
CA ASN A 6 -4.40 -3.18 -15.05
C ASN A 6 -3.02 -2.62 -14.77
N ASP A 7 -2.03 -3.50 -14.77
CA ASP A 7 -0.64 -3.04 -14.77
C ASP A 7 -0.43 -2.07 -15.94
N ILE A 8 0.22 -0.95 -15.63
CA ILE A 8 0.49 0.09 -16.62
C ILE A 8 1.41 -0.50 -17.68
N GLU A 9 0.96 -0.43 -18.93
CA GLU A 9 1.80 -0.79 -20.08
C GLU A 9 2.97 0.18 -20.18
N ILE A 10 4.18 -0.36 -20.13
CA ILE A 10 5.43 0.39 -20.22
C ILE A 10 5.88 0.36 -21.67
N ASN A 11 5.75 1.51 -22.35
CA ASN A 11 6.23 1.67 -23.71
C ASN A 11 7.77 1.66 -23.73
N GLU A 12 8.38 0.88 -24.63
CA GLU A 12 9.85 0.74 -24.68
C GLU A 12 10.55 2.06 -25.02
N GLU A 13 10.00 2.88 -25.91
CA GLU A 13 10.61 4.16 -26.34
C GLU A 13 10.34 5.30 -25.35
N LYS A 14 9.14 5.33 -24.75
CA LYS A 14 8.69 6.36 -23.82
C LYS A 14 8.10 5.73 -22.55
N PRO A 15 8.95 5.25 -21.62
CA PRO A 15 8.51 4.43 -20.49
C PRO A 15 7.50 5.10 -19.57
N PHE A 16 7.53 6.44 -19.48
CA PHE A 16 6.64 7.23 -18.65
C PHE A 16 5.43 7.80 -19.40
N SER A 17 5.20 7.47 -20.68
CA SER A 17 4.09 8.04 -21.47
C SER A 17 2.71 7.79 -20.85
N ASN A 18 2.55 6.65 -20.16
CA ASN A 18 1.32 6.26 -19.48
C ASN A 18 1.33 6.62 -17.99
N CYS A 19 2.37 7.30 -17.49
CA CYS A 19 2.47 7.72 -16.10
C CYS A 19 1.54 8.91 -15.81
N LYS A 20 0.44 8.66 -15.10
CA LYS A 20 -0.54 9.69 -14.71
C LYS A 20 -0.14 10.53 -13.49
N LEU A 21 1.01 10.23 -12.89
CA LEU A 21 1.50 10.84 -11.64
C LEU A 21 2.72 11.74 -11.85
N GLU A 22 3.13 11.99 -13.11
CA GLU A 22 4.23 12.90 -13.47
C GLU A 22 5.55 12.59 -12.74
N ARG A 23 5.88 11.29 -12.65
CA ARG A 23 7.05 10.82 -11.89
C ARG A 23 8.34 10.72 -12.71
N GLU A 24 8.28 10.99 -14.02
CA GLU A 24 9.45 10.94 -14.91
C GLU A 24 10.60 11.84 -14.42
N LYS A 25 10.29 13.06 -14.00
CA LYS A 25 11.26 14.00 -13.41
C LYS A 25 12.05 13.43 -12.22
N TYR A 26 11.45 12.51 -11.45
CA TYR A 26 12.15 11.87 -10.33
C TYR A 26 13.08 10.77 -10.82
N ALA A 27 12.68 10.02 -11.84
CA ALA A 27 13.56 9.06 -12.50
C ALA A 27 14.79 9.76 -13.10
N GLU A 28 14.63 10.94 -13.71
CA GLU A 28 15.75 11.76 -14.21
C GLU A 28 16.72 12.17 -13.10
N VAL A 29 16.21 12.62 -11.95
CA VAL A 29 17.04 12.95 -10.78
C VAL A 29 17.84 11.74 -10.31
N LEU A 30 17.20 10.58 -10.17
CA LEU A 30 17.88 9.37 -9.70
C LEU A 30 18.90 8.85 -10.73
N THR A 31 18.59 8.93 -12.03
CA THR A 31 19.54 8.61 -13.11
C THR A 31 20.78 9.51 -13.04
N ASN A 32 20.61 10.81 -12.81
CA ASN A 32 21.73 11.73 -12.64
C ASN A 32 22.61 11.35 -11.43
N ILE A 33 22.01 10.90 -10.32
CA ILE A 33 22.78 10.40 -9.18
C ILE A 33 23.59 9.16 -9.59
N ILE A 34 22.98 8.21 -10.30
CA ILE A 34 23.67 7.01 -10.79
C ILE A 34 24.87 7.37 -11.69
N ASP A 35 24.70 8.30 -12.62
CA ASP A 35 25.76 8.73 -13.53
C ASP A 35 26.94 9.42 -12.81
N ASN A 36 26.68 10.13 -11.70
CA ASN A 36 27.72 10.86 -10.95
C ASN A 36 28.46 9.98 -9.93
N TYR A 37 27.94 8.81 -9.58
CA TYR A 37 28.55 7.89 -8.62
C TYR A 37 28.73 6.48 -9.23
N PRO A 38 29.55 6.33 -10.29
CA PRO A 38 29.69 5.07 -11.03
C PRO A 38 30.39 3.96 -10.22
N GLU A 39 31.12 4.32 -9.16
CA GLU A 39 31.78 3.35 -8.27
C GLU A 39 30.78 2.43 -7.54
N GLY A 40 29.48 2.75 -7.54
CA GLY A 40 28.44 1.92 -6.94
C GLY A 40 28.04 2.37 -5.53
N PHE A 41 26.78 2.15 -5.20
CA PHE A 41 26.15 2.50 -3.92
C PHE A 41 24.81 1.78 -3.79
N VAL A 42 24.22 1.85 -2.60
CA VAL A 42 22.87 1.35 -2.33
C VAL A 42 21.90 2.51 -2.17
N LEU A 43 20.96 2.59 -3.10
CA LEU A 43 19.84 3.53 -3.13
C LEU A 43 18.59 2.84 -2.61
N ALA A 44 17.99 3.35 -1.53
CA ALA A 44 16.65 2.96 -1.12
C ALA A 44 15.61 3.93 -1.67
N ILE A 45 14.64 3.41 -2.42
CA ILE A 45 13.39 4.10 -2.73
C ILE A 45 12.40 3.75 -1.61
N ASN A 46 12.27 4.64 -0.64
CA ASN A 46 11.45 4.43 0.55
C ASN A 46 10.13 5.22 0.48
N ASN A 47 9.03 4.50 0.28
CA ASN A 47 7.66 5.02 0.40
C ASN A 47 6.76 3.96 1.02
N LYS A 48 5.60 4.38 1.53
CA LYS A 48 4.60 3.45 2.08
C LYS A 48 4.07 2.46 1.04
N TRP A 49 3.53 1.35 1.49
CA TRP A 49 2.75 0.46 0.61
C TRP A 49 1.61 1.17 -0.11
N GLY A 50 1.38 0.76 -1.36
CA GLY A 50 0.27 1.29 -2.16
C GLY A 50 0.51 2.68 -2.77
N THR A 51 1.75 3.19 -2.75
CA THR A 51 2.15 4.47 -3.36
C THR A 51 2.63 4.35 -4.81
N GLY A 52 2.67 3.14 -5.40
CA GLY A 52 3.07 2.91 -6.80
C GLY A 52 4.58 2.84 -7.04
N LYS A 53 5.37 2.42 -6.02
CA LYS A 53 6.83 2.20 -6.15
C LYS A 53 7.18 1.21 -7.26
N SER A 54 6.58 0.02 -7.24
CA SER A 54 6.84 -1.05 -8.23
C SER A 54 6.62 -0.57 -9.67
N THR A 55 5.53 0.15 -9.92
CA THR A 55 5.27 0.78 -11.23
C THR A 55 6.37 1.79 -11.59
N PHE A 56 6.76 2.65 -10.65
CA PHE A 56 7.82 3.63 -10.87
C PHE A 56 9.16 2.96 -11.21
N VAL A 57 9.61 1.96 -10.44
CA VAL A 57 10.89 1.31 -10.68
C VAL A 57 10.92 0.51 -11.97
N LYS A 58 9.80 -0.10 -12.40
CA LYS A 58 9.71 -0.77 -13.71
C LYS A 58 9.81 0.24 -14.88
N MET A 59 9.10 1.37 -14.80
CA MET A 59 9.22 2.43 -15.82
C MET A 59 10.64 3.03 -15.84
N TRP A 60 11.24 3.22 -14.66
CA TRP A 60 12.59 3.73 -14.54
C TRP A 60 13.63 2.74 -15.07
N GLU A 61 13.48 1.44 -14.80
CA GLU A 61 14.32 0.39 -15.35
C GLU A 61 14.36 0.45 -16.89
N GLN A 62 13.20 0.57 -17.54
CA GLN A 62 13.15 0.71 -18.99
C GLN A 62 13.83 2.01 -19.47
N SER A 63 13.66 3.12 -18.74
CA SER A 63 14.36 4.38 -19.06
C SER A 63 15.89 4.23 -18.96
N LEU A 64 16.38 3.50 -17.96
CA LEU A 64 17.80 3.17 -17.81
C LEU A 64 18.30 2.29 -18.96
N LYS A 65 17.52 1.29 -19.40
CA LYS A 65 17.84 0.47 -20.59
C LYS A 65 17.97 1.33 -21.85
N ASN A 66 17.09 2.31 -22.06
CA ASN A 66 17.15 3.24 -23.20
C ASN A 66 18.45 4.07 -23.16
N LEU A 67 18.92 4.41 -21.97
CA LEU A 67 20.20 5.08 -21.73
C LEU A 67 21.41 4.12 -21.74
N GLN A 68 21.25 2.89 -22.22
CA GLN A 68 22.30 1.88 -22.37
C GLN A 68 22.87 1.33 -21.04
N PHE A 69 22.18 1.53 -19.91
CA PHE A 69 22.55 0.83 -18.69
C PHE A 69 22.17 -0.66 -18.79
N LYS A 70 23.00 -1.52 -18.20
CA LYS A 70 22.59 -2.89 -17.88
C LYS A 70 21.77 -2.85 -16.61
N THR A 71 20.60 -3.49 -16.64
CA THR A 71 19.72 -3.58 -15.48
C THR A 71 19.38 -5.03 -15.19
N ILE A 72 19.19 -5.33 -13.91
CA ILE A 72 18.55 -6.55 -13.43
C ILE A 72 17.39 -6.13 -12.53
N TYR A 73 16.21 -6.71 -12.76
CA TYR A 73 15.06 -6.54 -11.91
C TYR A 73 14.78 -7.83 -11.15
N PHE A 74 14.83 -7.76 -9.82
CA PHE A 74 14.60 -8.90 -8.94
C PHE A 74 13.41 -8.60 -8.01
N ASN A 75 12.29 -9.29 -8.22
CA ASN A 75 11.20 -9.30 -7.26
C ASN A 75 11.53 -10.29 -6.14
N ALA A 76 11.86 -9.78 -4.95
CA ALA A 76 12.26 -10.61 -3.81
C ALA A 76 11.11 -11.47 -3.27
N TRP A 77 9.87 -10.99 -3.37
CA TRP A 77 8.70 -11.73 -2.89
C TRP A 77 8.34 -12.89 -3.81
N GLU A 78 8.38 -12.69 -5.13
CA GLU A 78 8.15 -13.77 -6.10
C GLU A 78 9.21 -14.88 -6.02
N ASN A 79 10.42 -14.54 -5.56
CA ASN A 79 11.54 -15.47 -5.40
C ASN A 79 11.70 -15.99 -3.96
N ASP A 80 10.76 -15.69 -3.06
CA ASP A 80 10.87 -16.07 -1.64
C ASP A 80 10.59 -17.55 -1.37
N PHE A 81 10.21 -18.32 -2.41
CA PHE A 81 10.10 -19.79 -2.37
C PHE A 81 11.47 -20.48 -2.33
N GLU A 82 12.52 -19.83 -2.82
CA GLU A 82 13.89 -20.35 -2.77
C GLU A 82 14.47 -20.07 -1.38
N ASP A 83 14.88 -21.10 -0.65
CA ASP A 83 15.38 -20.90 0.72
C ASP A 83 16.73 -20.16 0.79
N ASN A 84 17.45 -20.08 -0.33
CA ASN A 84 18.72 -19.38 -0.44
C ASN A 84 18.64 -18.17 -1.40
N PRO A 85 18.44 -16.94 -0.89
CA PRO A 85 18.36 -15.72 -1.70
C PRO A 85 19.52 -15.54 -2.67
N LEU A 86 20.73 -15.98 -2.28
CA LEU A 86 21.92 -15.92 -3.13
C LEU A 86 21.78 -16.72 -4.43
N THR A 87 21.09 -17.88 -4.40
CA THR A 87 20.86 -18.71 -5.58
C THR A 87 20.01 -17.93 -6.60
N ALA A 88 18.88 -17.38 -6.15
CA ALA A 88 17.97 -16.62 -6.99
C ALA A 88 18.67 -15.38 -7.58
N PHE A 89 19.43 -14.66 -6.74
CA PHE A 89 20.22 -13.50 -7.17
C PHE A 89 21.25 -13.85 -8.26
N LEU A 90 21.98 -14.95 -8.10
CA LEU A 90 22.95 -15.41 -9.10
C LEU A 90 22.27 -15.90 -10.39
N GLY A 91 21.09 -16.50 -10.29
CA GLY A 91 20.28 -16.89 -11.44
C GLY A 91 19.95 -15.67 -12.32
N GLU A 92 19.55 -14.56 -11.73
CA GLU A 92 19.30 -13.31 -12.46
C GLU A 92 20.57 -12.73 -13.10
N LEU A 93 21.71 -12.78 -12.38
CA LEU A 93 23.00 -12.37 -12.95
C LEU A 93 23.42 -13.25 -14.15
N GLN A 94 23.05 -14.53 -14.14
CA GLN A 94 23.38 -15.45 -15.22
C GLN A 94 22.74 -15.04 -16.55
N ILE A 95 21.59 -14.36 -16.52
CA ILE A 95 20.88 -13.89 -17.71
C ILE A 95 21.73 -12.86 -18.49
N LEU A 96 22.60 -12.11 -17.79
CA LEU A 96 23.54 -11.19 -18.42
C LEU A 96 24.71 -11.92 -19.11
N ASN A 97 25.02 -13.15 -18.72
CA ASN A 97 26.16 -13.89 -19.23
C ASN A 97 25.89 -14.48 -20.62
N LYS A 98 26.16 -13.70 -21.67
CA LYS A 98 25.98 -14.17 -23.06
C LYS A 98 27.23 -14.87 -23.64
N LYS A 99 28.42 -14.74 -23.04
CA LYS A 99 29.69 -15.19 -23.66
C LYS A 99 30.83 -15.63 -22.72
N GLU A 100 30.77 -15.45 -21.39
CA GLU A 100 31.91 -15.70 -20.48
C GLU A 100 31.58 -16.65 -19.31
N GLU A 101 31.32 -17.91 -19.64
CA GLU A 101 30.97 -18.98 -18.69
C GLU A 101 32.03 -19.17 -17.58
N ASP A 102 33.32 -19.06 -17.91
CA ASP A 102 34.43 -19.27 -16.97
C ASP A 102 34.54 -18.20 -15.87
N LYS A 103 34.28 -16.92 -16.18
CA LYS A 103 34.32 -15.84 -15.17
C LYS A 103 33.11 -15.94 -14.25
N PHE A 104 31.93 -16.20 -14.81
CA PHE A 104 30.71 -16.40 -14.03
C PHE A 104 30.80 -17.62 -13.11
N ASN A 105 31.37 -18.74 -13.56
CA ASN A 105 31.59 -19.92 -12.74
C ASN A 105 32.45 -19.65 -11.48
N LYS A 106 33.42 -18.73 -11.57
CA LYS A 106 34.19 -18.29 -10.39
C LYS A 106 33.32 -17.51 -9.40
N VAL A 107 32.44 -16.64 -9.89
CA VAL A 107 31.47 -15.90 -9.06
C VAL A 107 30.59 -16.87 -8.29
N VAL A 108 29.98 -17.84 -8.98
CA VAL A 108 29.11 -18.87 -8.37
C VAL A 108 29.84 -19.69 -7.31
N LYS A 109 31.06 -20.16 -7.61
CA LYS A 109 31.86 -20.94 -6.66
C LYS A 109 32.16 -20.18 -5.36
N ASN A 110 32.51 -18.89 -5.47
CA ASN A 110 32.83 -18.06 -4.32
C ASN A 110 31.57 -17.70 -3.51
N ALA A 111 30.45 -17.47 -4.19
CA ALA A 111 29.15 -17.20 -3.57
C ALA A 111 28.62 -18.39 -2.76
N ALA A 112 28.76 -19.62 -3.27
CA ALA A 112 28.33 -20.83 -2.57
C ALA A 112 28.94 -20.98 -1.16
N VAL A 113 30.16 -20.48 -0.95
CA VAL A 113 30.81 -20.47 0.37
C VAL A 113 30.20 -19.42 1.32
N ILE A 114 29.71 -18.30 0.79
CA ILE A 114 29.03 -17.25 1.57
C ILE A 114 27.66 -17.76 2.04
N SER A 115 26.87 -18.32 1.12
CA SER A 115 25.51 -18.81 1.40
C SER A 115 25.44 -19.82 2.56
N LYS A 116 26.31 -20.84 2.55
CA LYS A 116 26.31 -21.93 3.56
C LYS A 116 26.47 -21.45 5.00
N ASN A 117 27.04 -20.27 5.22
CA ASN A 117 27.46 -19.80 6.54
C ASN A 117 26.54 -18.73 7.15
N VAL A 118 25.68 -18.06 6.36
CA VAL A 118 24.77 -17.01 6.86
C VAL A 118 23.42 -17.59 7.28
N ALA A 119 22.88 -18.55 6.52
CA ALA A 119 21.56 -19.14 6.79
C ALA A 119 21.41 -19.77 8.20
N PRO A 120 22.41 -20.52 8.73
CA PRO A 120 22.28 -21.13 10.05
C PRO A 120 22.18 -20.12 11.20
N ALA A 121 22.82 -18.95 11.10
CA ALA A 121 22.82 -17.94 12.16
C ALA A 121 21.44 -17.28 12.33
N ILE A 122 20.79 -16.96 11.21
CA ILE A 122 19.46 -16.34 11.20
C ILE A 122 18.40 -17.37 11.61
N LEU A 123 18.53 -18.62 11.17
CA LEU A 123 17.66 -19.71 11.60
C LEU A 123 17.73 -19.91 13.12
N LYS A 124 18.92 -19.92 13.71
CA LYS A 124 19.09 -19.99 15.17
C LYS A 124 18.42 -18.83 15.91
N ALA A 125 18.61 -17.60 15.43
CA ALA A 125 17.98 -16.41 16.02
C ALA A 125 16.45 -16.51 15.99
N PHE A 126 15.88 -16.98 14.87
CA PHE A 126 14.44 -17.19 14.72
C PHE A 126 13.91 -18.32 15.62
N LEU A 127 14.59 -19.48 15.67
CA LEU A 127 14.14 -20.66 16.44
C LEU A 127 14.18 -20.42 17.95
N ASN A 128 15.20 -19.73 18.47
CA ASN A 128 15.29 -19.35 19.89
C ASN A 128 14.11 -18.49 20.38
N ARG A 129 13.30 -17.95 19.46
CA ARG A 129 12.10 -17.16 19.76
C ARG A 129 10.84 -18.02 19.99
N TYR A 130 10.80 -19.21 19.39
CA TYR A 130 9.60 -20.05 19.33
C TYR A 130 9.76 -21.37 20.07
N VAL A 131 10.99 -21.80 20.34
CA VAL A 131 11.30 -23.04 21.05
C VAL A 131 12.12 -22.66 22.28
N ASP A 132 11.67 -23.11 23.46
CA ASP A 132 12.46 -23.00 24.68
C ASP A 132 13.84 -23.62 24.42
N SER A 133 14.88 -22.87 24.78
CA SER A 133 16.27 -23.12 24.39
C SER A 133 16.84 -24.48 24.81
N GLU A 134 16.11 -25.26 25.63
CA GLU A 134 16.54 -26.58 26.12
C GLU A 134 16.64 -27.63 25.01
N VAL A 135 15.78 -27.61 23.98
CA VAL A 135 15.77 -28.66 22.93
C VAL A 135 16.92 -28.51 21.92
N LEU A 136 17.51 -27.32 21.81
CA LEU A 136 18.58 -27.02 20.84
C LEU A 136 19.99 -27.22 21.39
N VAL A 137 20.17 -27.18 22.71
CA VAL A 137 21.47 -27.36 23.38
C VAL A 137 21.91 -28.82 23.34
N ASP A 138 20.97 -29.76 23.45
CA ASP A 138 21.26 -31.21 23.47
C ASP A 138 21.77 -31.76 22.13
N ALA A 139 21.57 -31.05 21.01
CA ALA A 139 22.09 -31.44 19.70
C ALA A 139 23.55 -30.99 19.45
N ILE A 140 24.14 -30.20 20.36
CA ILE A 140 25.50 -29.63 20.21
C ILE A 140 26.50 -30.29 21.17
N THR A 141 26.04 -30.99 22.21
CA THR A 141 26.90 -31.56 23.27
C THR A 141 27.43 -32.96 23.00
N ASP A 142 27.53 -33.38 21.74
CA ASP A 142 28.25 -34.61 21.36
C ASP A 142 29.45 -34.27 20.48
N THR A 143 30.53 -33.72 21.08
CA THR A 143 31.86 -33.85 20.47
C THR A 143 33.00 -33.78 21.49
N SER A 144 33.77 -34.85 21.51
CA SER A 144 35.03 -35.08 22.20
C SER A 144 36.24 -34.33 21.61
N LYS A 145 36.07 -33.08 21.15
CA LYS A 145 37.17 -32.25 20.61
C LYS A 145 37.74 -31.31 21.68
N SER A 146 39.05 -31.15 21.70
CA SER A 146 39.71 -30.21 22.63
C SER A 146 39.33 -28.76 22.29
N ALA A 147 39.20 -27.89 23.29
CA ALA A 147 38.84 -26.47 23.08
C ALA A 147 39.82 -25.73 22.14
N PHE A 148 41.07 -26.19 22.05
CA PHE A 148 42.08 -25.67 21.14
C PHE A 148 41.82 -26.08 19.68
N GLU A 149 41.42 -27.32 19.41
CA GLU A 149 41.06 -27.78 18.06
C GLU A 149 39.81 -27.07 17.53
N ILE A 150 38.82 -26.85 18.40
CA ILE A 150 37.62 -26.06 18.06
C ILE A 150 38.02 -24.64 17.69
N PHE A 151 38.87 -23.99 18.50
CA PHE A 151 39.36 -22.64 18.22
C PHE A 151 40.20 -22.57 16.93
N GLU A 152 41.06 -23.56 16.66
CA GLU A 152 41.86 -23.60 15.44
C GLU A 152 40.99 -23.80 14.19
N GLU A 153 39.95 -24.63 14.29
CA GLU A 153 38.94 -24.83 13.25
C GLU A 153 38.15 -23.53 13.00
N ASP A 154 37.70 -22.84 14.05
CA ASP A 154 37.01 -21.54 13.97
C ASP A 154 37.88 -20.45 13.30
N VAL A 155 39.18 -20.39 13.63
CA VAL A 155 40.13 -19.44 13.03
C VAL A 155 40.37 -19.75 11.55
N LYS A 156 40.57 -21.02 11.19
CA LYS A 156 40.72 -21.46 9.80
C LYS A 156 39.46 -21.13 9.01
N GLU A 157 38.29 -21.40 9.58
CA GLU A 157 37.01 -21.12 8.95
C GLU A 157 36.80 -19.61 8.76
N TYR A 158 37.10 -18.78 9.77
CA TYR A 158 37.08 -17.32 9.67
C TYR A 158 37.99 -16.80 8.54
N SER A 159 39.22 -17.29 8.45
CA SER A 159 40.18 -16.89 7.42
C SER A 159 39.69 -17.25 6.00
N LYS A 160 39.10 -18.44 5.86
CA LYS A 160 38.51 -18.91 4.61
C LYS A 160 37.31 -18.06 4.20
N ARG A 161 36.42 -17.73 5.15
CA ARG A 161 35.26 -16.84 4.93
C ARG A 161 35.70 -15.46 4.44
N LYS A 162 36.67 -14.83 5.11
CA LYS A 162 37.20 -13.51 4.73
C LYS A 162 37.81 -13.53 3.32
N LYS A 163 38.57 -14.58 3.00
CA LYS A 163 39.16 -14.76 1.67
C LYS A 163 38.09 -14.96 0.59
N SER A 164 37.10 -15.82 0.82
CA SER A 164 36.01 -16.07 -0.14
C SER A 164 35.15 -14.83 -0.41
N ILE A 165 34.89 -13.98 0.59
CA ILE A 165 34.19 -12.70 0.37
C ILE A 165 35.02 -11.76 -0.53
N SER A 166 36.33 -11.68 -0.30
CA SER A 166 37.23 -10.85 -1.13
C SER A 166 37.31 -11.37 -2.57
N GLU A 167 37.49 -12.69 -2.74
CA GLU A 167 37.53 -13.33 -4.05
C GLU A 167 36.19 -13.23 -4.79
N PHE A 168 35.08 -13.35 -4.06
CA PHE A 168 33.74 -13.15 -4.58
C PHE A 168 33.57 -11.74 -5.17
N ARG A 169 33.84 -10.71 -4.36
CA ARG A 169 33.74 -9.30 -4.78
C ARG A 169 34.60 -9.00 -5.99
N LYS A 170 35.84 -9.49 -5.99
CA LYS A 170 36.77 -9.35 -7.13
C LYS A 170 36.20 -10.00 -8.39
N SER A 171 35.75 -11.25 -8.30
CA SER A 171 35.21 -11.98 -9.46
C SER A 171 33.94 -11.32 -10.01
N LEU A 172 33.08 -10.79 -9.14
CA LEU A 172 31.87 -10.11 -9.56
C LEU A 172 32.16 -8.74 -10.19
N SER A 173 33.10 -7.97 -9.62
CA SER A 173 33.54 -6.69 -10.19
C SER A 173 34.16 -6.88 -11.59
N GLU A 174 35.02 -7.89 -11.75
CA GLU A 174 35.60 -8.25 -13.04
C GLU A 174 34.53 -8.67 -14.07
N PHE A 175 33.51 -9.43 -13.63
CA PHE A 175 32.38 -9.81 -14.49
C PHE A 175 31.57 -8.58 -14.94
N VAL A 176 31.17 -7.73 -14.00
CA VAL A 176 30.35 -6.54 -14.27
C VAL A 176 31.07 -5.54 -15.17
N ALA A 177 32.37 -5.32 -14.95
CA ALA A 177 33.18 -4.40 -15.75
C ALA A 177 33.23 -4.79 -17.24
N ASN A 178 33.21 -6.09 -17.56
CA ASN A 178 33.23 -6.54 -18.97
C ASN A 178 31.86 -6.43 -19.65
N GLU A 179 30.77 -6.60 -18.89
CA GLU A 179 29.41 -6.65 -19.45
C GLU A 179 28.74 -5.27 -19.59
N SER A 180 29.24 -4.26 -18.87
CA SER A 180 28.51 -3.00 -18.66
C SER A 180 29.05 -1.79 -19.44
N ASN A 181 29.99 -1.99 -20.39
CA ASN A 181 30.54 -0.95 -21.28
C ASN A 181 30.98 0.36 -20.55
N GLY A 182 31.52 0.24 -19.33
CA GLY A 182 31.96 1.40 -18.54
C GLY A 182 30.86 2.13 -17.77
N LYS A 183 29.60 1.68 -17.83
CA LYS A 183 28.51 2.12 -16.94
C LYS A 183 28.35 1.14 -15.76
N PRO A 184 27.83 1.58 -14.61
CA PRO A 184 27.49 0.65 -13.54
C PRO A 184 26.34 -0.28 -13.94
N LEU A 185 26.37 -1.52 -13.43
CA LEU A 185 25.22 -2.43 -13.45
C LEU A 185 24.20 -1.95 -12.42
N ILE A 186 22.94 -1.78 -12.83
CA ILE A 186 21.85 -1.38 -11.93
C ILE A 186 21.08 -2.63 -11.51
N PHE A 187 21.13 -2.96 -10.22
CA PHE A 187 20.42 -4.10 -9.66
C PHE A 187 19.24 -3.61 -8.82
N ILE A 188 18.03 -3.76 -9.35
CA ILE A 188 16.79 -3.35 -8.69
C ILE A 188 16.23 -4.53 -7.91
N ILE A 189 16.00 -4.32 -6.61
CA ILE A 189 15.36 -5.28 -5.70
C ILE A 189 14.03 -4.68 -5.26
N ASP A 190 12.92 -5.30 -5.68
CA ASP A 190 11.57 -4.86 -5.32
C ASP A 190 10.88 -5.86 -4.38
N GLU A 191 9.88 -5.37 -3.66
CA GLU A 191 8.99 -6.13 -2.77
C GLU A 191 9.67 -6.90 -1.61
N LEU A 192 10.89 -6.51 -1.23
CA LEU A 192 11.64 -7.12 -0.12
C LEU A 192 10.89 -7.05 1.22
N ASP A 193 10.16 -5.96 1.42
CA ASP A 193 9.31 -5.68 2.57
C ASP A 193 8.06 -6.58 2.64
N ARG A 194 7.75 -7.36 1.59
CA ARG A 194 6.63 -8.32 1.57
C ARG A 194 7.05 -9.77 1.80
N CYS A 195 8.35 -10.06 1.76
CA CYS A 195 8.86 -11.40 2.01
C CYS A 195 8.56 -11.86 3.44
N ARG A 196 8.62 -13.18 3.64
CA ARG A 196 8.67 -13.78 4.98
C ARG A 196 9.79 -13.11 5.81
N PRO A 197 9.57 -12.77 7.10
CA PRO A 197 10.53 -11.98 7.87
C PRO A 197 11.95 -12.55 7.90
N ASN A 198 12.08 -13.88 8.06
CA ASN A 198 13.37 -14.57 8.03
C ASN A 198 14.07 -14.44 6.66
N TYR A 199 13.32 -14.55 5.57
CA TYR A 199 13.85 -14.41 4.21
C TYR A 199 14.33 -12.99 3.95
N ALA A 200 13.55 -11.96 4.31
CA ALA A 200 13.92 -10.57 4.10
C ALA A 200 15.27 -10.21 4.78
N VAL A 201 15.42 -10.61 6.05
CA VAL A 201 16.67 -10.40 6.81
C VAL A 201 17.81 -11.25 6.22
N LEU A 202 17.55 -12.51 5.87
CA LEU A 202 18.54 -13.38 5.24
C LEU A 202 19.05 -12.81 3.91
N LEU A 203 18.15 -12.30 3.08
CA LEU A 203 18.48 -11.67 1.81
C LEU A 203 19.40 -10.48 2.06
N LEU A 204 19.02 -9.51 2.92
CA LEU A 204 19.87 -8.36 3.26
C LEU A 204 21.25 -8.77 3.76
N GLU A 205 21.30 -9.74 4.67
CA GLU A 205 22.55 -10.21 5.28
C GLU A 205 23.46 -10.95 4.28
N GLN A 206 22.89 -11.60 3.26
CA GLN A 206 23.65 -12.24 2.19
C GLN A 206 24.09 -11.23 1.13
N ILE A 207 23.20 -10.36 0.65
CA ILE A 207 23.49 -9.44 -0.46
C ILE A 207 24.34 -8.23 -0.02
N LYS A 208 24.48 -7.94 1.28
CA LYS A 208 25.38 -6.88 1.77
C LYS A 208 26.83 -7.05 1.32
N HIS A 209 27.23 -8.29 1.06
CA HIS A 209 28.56 -8.57 0.55
C HIS A 209 28.74 -8.07 -0.89
N PHE A 210 27.65 -7.86 -1.62
CA PHE A 210 27.56 -7.35 -2.98
C PHE A 210 27.46 -5.83 -3.02
N PHE A 211 26.83 -5.21 -2.02
CA PHE A 211 26.66 -3.75 -1.92
C PHE A 211 27.97 -2.97 -2.00
N SER A 212 29.09 -3.58 -1.62
CA SER A 212 30.43 -2.97 -1.68
C SER A 212 31.22 -3.32 -2.95
N VAL A 213 30.58 -3.90 -3.98
CA VAL A 213 31.26 -4.27 -5.23
C VAL A 213 31.27 -3.06 -6.17
N PRO A 214 32.46 -2.63 -6.64
CA PRO A 214 32.57 -1.49 -7.53
C PRO A 214 31.78 -1.70 -8.82
N ASN A 215 31.22 -0.61 -9.36
CA ASN A 215 30.41 -0.58 -10.59
C ASN A 215 29.07 -1.31 -10.50
N ILE A 216 28.52 -1.51 -9.30
CA ILE A 216 27.15 -1.99 -9.11
C ILE A 216 26.38 -0.97 -8.26
N VAL A 217 25.25 -0.50 -8.79
CA VAL A 217 24.29 0.29 -8.02
C VAL A 217 23.12 -0.61 -7.65
N PHE A 218 22.84 -0.71 -6.36
CA PHE A 218 21.66 -1.41 -5.86
C PHE A 218 20.52 -0.43 -5.64
N VAL A 219 19.35 -0.73 -6.18
CA VAL A 219 18.12 0.04 -5.95
C VAL A 219 17.17 -0.83 -5.14
N LEU A 220 16.97 -0.51 -3.87
CA LEU A 220 16.03 -1.19 -2.98
C LEU A 220 14.69 -0.43 -2.97
N SER A 221 13.66 -0.99 -3.59
CA SER A 221 12.29 -0.46 -3.49
C SER A 221 11.60 -1.07 -2.27
N ILE A 222 11.47 -0.28 -1.19
CA ILE A 222 11.04 -0.78 0.12
C ILE A 222 10.02 0.15 0.80
N ASP A 223 9.24 -0.40 1.72
CA ASP A 223 8.62 0.31 2.85
C ASP A 223 9.47 0.02 4.09
N LYS A 224 10.25 1.02 4.52
CA LYS A 224 11.22 0.87 5.61
C LYS A 224 10.58 0.50 6.94
N GLU A 225 9.36 0.98 7.20
CA GLU A 225 8.62 0.66 8.42
C GLU A 225 8.24 -0.82 8.44
N GLN A 226 7.72 -1.33 7.32
CA GLN A 226 7.33 -2.75 7.20
C GLN A 226 8.54 -3.68 7.23
N LEU A 227 9.63 -3.30 6.56
CA LEU A 227 10.89 -4.02 6.63
C LEU A 227 11.48 -4.02 8.05
N GLY A 228 11.35 -2.90 8.78
CA GLY A 228 11.70 -2.80 10.19
C GLY A 228 10.90 -3.78 11.05
N ASN A 229 9.58 -3.87 10.84
CA ASN A 229 8.73 -4.84 11.55
C ASN A 229 9.18 -6.30 11.29
N ALA A 230 9.59 -6.62 10.06
CA ALA A 230 10.17 -7.93 9.74
C ALA A 230 11.47 -8.19 10.52
N ILE A 231 12.37 -7.20 10.59
CA ILE A 231 13.62 -7.28 11.37
C ILE A 231 13.34 -7.51 12.86
N CYS A 232 12.44 -6.72 13.46
CA CYS A 232 12.01 -6.91 14.85
C CYS A 232 11.43 -8.32 15.06
N GLY A 233 10.67 -8.84 14.10
CA GLY A 233 10.14 -10.20 14.13
C GLY A 233 11.22 -11.29 14.15
N VAL A 234 12.36 -11.09 13.47
CA VAL A 234 13.47 -12.05 13.46
C VAL A 234 14.29 -12.00 14.75
N TYR A 235 14.60 -10.80 15.23
CA TYR A 235 15.47 -10.63 16.42
C TYR A 235 14.70 -10.62 17.76
N GLY A 236 13.37 -10.60 17.74
CA GLY A 236 12.53 -10.78 18.92
C GLY A 236 12.49 -9.61 19.90
N SER A 237 12.84 -8.39 19.46
CA SER A 237 12.82 -7.21 20.31
C SER A 237 12.31 -5.98 19.56
N GLU A 238 11.23 -5.40 20.08
CA GLU A 238 10.68 -4.10 19.63
C GLU A 238 11.61 -2.92 19.97
N LYS A 239 12.64 -3.15 20.80
CA LYS A 239 13.63 -2.12 21.17
C LYS A 239 14.79 -2.01 20.18
N ILE A 240 14.82 -2.85 19.15
CA ILE A 240 15.86 -2.78 18.13
C ILE A 240 15.65 -1.52 17.31
N ASP A 241 16.69 -0.71 17.21
CA ASP A 241 16.70 0.41 16.29
C ASP A 241 16.88 -0.12 14.86
N THR A 242 15.75 -0.39 14.21
CA THR A 242 15.69 -0.90 12.83
C THR A 242 16.17 0.14 11.83
N ASN A 243 16.07 1.43 12.15
CA ASN A 243 16.60 2.48 11.30
C ASN A 243 18.12 2.44 11.27
N GLU A 244 18.76 2.37 12.44
CA GLU A 244 20.23 2.23 12.52
C GLU A 244 20.71 0.90 11.94
N TYR A 245 19.96 -0.19 12.12
CA TYR A 245 20.25 -1.45 11.46
C TYR A 245 20.26 -1.30 9.93
N LEU A 246 19.23 -0.67 9.35
CA LEU A 246 19.11 -0.48 7.89
C LEU A 246 20.12 0.51 7.32
N ARG A 247 20.56 1.52 8.08
CA ARG A 247 21.65 2.45 7.69
C ARG A 247 22.97 1.75 7.41
N ARG A 248 23.17 0.52 7.90
CA ARG A 248 24.37 -0.29 7.59
C ARG A 248 24.38 -0.78 6.14
N PHE A 249 23.24 -0.75 5.47
CA PHE A 249 23.04 -1.30 4.14
C PHE A 249 22.70 -0.23 3.09
N ILE A 250 22.11 0.90 3.50
CA ILE A 250 21.59 1.94 2.62
C ILE A 250 22.50 3.17 2.69
N ASP A 251 23.07 3.56 1.55
CA ASP A 251 23.92 4.74 1.44
C ASP A 251 23.09 6.00 1.18
N ILE A 252 22.07 5.89 0.32
CA ILE A 252 21.19 6.99 -0.08
C ILE A 252 19.74 6.57 0.09
N GLU A 253 18.95 7.39 0.76
CA GLU A 253 17.51 7.19 0.90
C GLU A 253 16.76 8.28 0.12
N TYR A 254 15.84 7.85 -0.75
CA TYR A 254 14.99 8.73 -1.55
C TYR A 254 13.53 8.33 -1.37
N SER A 255 12.68 9.31 -1.05
CA SER A 255 11.23 9.13 -1.04
C SER A 255 10.64 9.82 -2.26
N ILE A 256 9.93 9.06 -3.09
CA ILE A 256 9.19 9.63 -4.22
C ILE A 256 8.14 10.58 -3.64
N PRO A 257 8.09 11.85 -4.06
CA PRO A 257 7.07 12.75 -3.55
C PRO A 257 5.66 12.24 -3.82
N GLU A 258 4.77 12.44 -2.85
CA GLU A 258 3.36 12.09 -3.02
C GLU A 258 2.78 12.87 -4.21
N PRO A 259 2.02 12.21 -5.09
CA PRO A 259 1.42 12.89 -6.22
C PRO A 259 0.31 13.84 -5.76
N ASP A 260 -0.14 14.70 -6.67
CA ASP A 260 -1.34 15.50 -6.43
C ASP A 260 -2.53 14.58 -6.08
N PRO A 261 -3.11 14.73 -4.88
CA PRO A 261 -4.23 13.91 -4.39
C PRO A 261 -5.45 13.89 -5.33
N ASN A 262 -5.65 14.95 -6.11
CA ASN A 262 -6.77 15.08 -7.04
C ASN A 262 -6.47 14.45 -8.40
N LYS A 263 -5.21 14.51 -8.88
CA LYS A 263 -4.85 13.96 -10.21
C LYS A 263 -5.11 12.47 -10.30
N PHE A 264 -4.75 11.72 -9.27
CA PHE A 264 -4.98 10.28 -9.27
C PHE A 264 -6.46 9.92 -9.16
N PHE A 265 -7.21 10.66 -8.33
CA PHE A 265 -8.66 10.51 -8.27
C PHE A 265 -9.32 10.79 -9.64
N ASP A 266 -8.97 11.90 -10.28
CA ASP A 266 -9.55 12.29 -11.57
C ASP A 266 -9.22 11.23 -12.65
N TYR A 267 -8.00 10.70 -12.66
CA TYR A 267 -7.62 9.55 -13.49
C TYR A 267 -8.48 8.30 -13.22
N LEU A 268 -8.64 7.90 -11.95
CA LEU A 268 -9.44 6.72 -11.62
C LEU A 268 -10.93 6.93 -11.93
N PHE A 269 -11.43 8.15 -11.78
CA PHE A 269 -12.80 8.51 -12.13
C PHE A 269 -13.07 8.29 -13.62
N GLU A 270 -12.12 8.67 -14.48
CA GLU A 270 -12.16 8.41 -15.92
C GLU A 270 -11.95 6.92 -16.24
N TYR A 271 -10.94 6.29 -15.65
CA TYR A 271 -10.59 4.88 -15.88
C TYR A 271 -11.75 3.93 -15.56
N PHE A 272 -12.47 4.18 -14.45
CA PHE A 272 -13.64 3.38 -14.07
C PHE A 272 -14.92 3.82 -14.77
N GLU A 273 -14.85 4.80 -15.68
CA GLU A 273 -15.98 5.26 -16.51
C GLU A 273 -17.21 5.64 -15.68
N PHE A 274 -17.02 6.36 -14.56
CA PHE A 274 -18.13 6.75 -13.68
C PHE A 274 -19.20 7.56 -14.42
N ASP A 275 -18.79 8.33 -15.43
CA ASP A 275 -19.70 9.12 -16.26
C ASP A 275 -20.69 8.27 -17.08
N VAL A 276 -20.42 6.98 -17.33
CA VAL A 276 -21.41 6.07 -17.96
C VAL A 276 -22.67 5.98 -17.12
N PHE A 277 -22.56 5.98 -15.79
CA PHE A 277 -23.72 5.99 -14.90
C PHE A 277 -24.27 7.42 -14.74
N PHE A 278 -23.41 8.36 -14.34
CA PHE A 278 -23.83 9.70 -13.93
C PHE A 278 -24.34 10.58 -15.07
N LYS A 279 -23.86 10.38 -16.29
CA LYS A 279 -24.26 11.19 -17.46
C LYS A 279 -25.17 10.42 -18.43
N SER A 280 -25.64 9.22 -18.06
CA SER A 280 -26.58 8.46 -18.89
C SER A 280 -27.86 9.25 -19.19
N GLU A 281 -28.35 9.15 -20.42
CA GLU A 281 -29.58 9.82 -20.84
C GLU A 281 -30.78 9.33 -20.02
N GLU A 282 -30.82 8.04 -19.70
CA GLU A 282 -31.86 7.42 -18.88
C GLU A 282 -31.89 8.00 -17.47
N ARG A 283 -30.73 8.22 -16.83
CA ARG A 283 -30.66 8.80 -15.49
C ARG A 283 -31.11 10.26 -15.49
N ASN A 284 -30.68 11.03 -16.50
CA ASN A 284 -30.98 12.45 -16.61
C ASN A 284 -32.47 12.76 -16.82
N GLN A 285 -33.32 11.76 -17.06
CA GLN A 285 -34.77 11.90 -17.13
C GLN A 285 -35.45 11.99 -15.76
N TYR A 286 -34.77 11.57 -14.69
CA TYR A 286 -35.32 11.53 -13.33
C TYR A 286 -34.98 12.81 -12.57
N ARG A 287 -35.92 13.30 -11.76
CA ARG A 287 -35.69 14.42 -10.85
C ARG A 287 -34.95 13.96 -9.59
N GLY A 288 -34.15 14.84 -9.00
CA GLY A 288 -33.45 14.61 -7.75
C GLY A 288 -32.10 13.88 -7.89
N VAL A 289 -31.61 13.68 -9.11
CA VAL A 289 -30.29 13.07 -9.41
C VAL A 289 -29.33 14.06 -10.08
N GLU A 290 -29.76 15.29 -10.33
CA GLU A 290 -29.04 16.32 -11.10
C GLU A 290 -27.69 16.66 -10.47
N HIS A 291 -27.61 16.60 -9.14
CA HIS A 291 -26.41 16.92 -8.37
C HIS A 291 -25.59 15.71 -7.93
N ASP A 292 -26.04 14.47 -8.23
CA ASP A 292 -25.38 13.25 -7.76
C ASP A 292 -23.92 13.18 -8.22
N ARG A 293 -23.66 13.51 -9.49
CA ARG A 293 -22.31 13.45 -10.06
C ARG A 293 -21.33 14.36 -9.31
N GLU A 294 -21.71 15.63 -9.14
CA GLU A 294 -20.80 16.61 -8.52
C GLU A 294 -20.65 16.32 -7.03
N THR A 295 -21.76 16.02 -6.35
CA THR A 295 -21.74 15.66 -4.92
C THR A 295 -20.88 14.42 -4.67
N PHE A 296 -21.01 13.40 -5.53
CA PHE A 296 -20.18 12.19 -5.47
C PHE A 296 -18.69 12.54 -5.62
N ARG A 297 -18.37 13.34 -6.65
CA ARG A 297 -16.99 13.72 -6.96
C ARG A 297 -16.35 14.55 -5.84
N GLU A 298 -17.04 15.58 -5.35
CA GLU A 298 -16.60 16.42 -4.24
C GLU A 298 -16.41 15.59 -2.96
N THR A 299 -17.38 14.74 -2.63
CA THR A 299 -17.30 13.89 -1.43
C THR A 299 -16.13 12.91 -1.53
N CYS A 300 -15.88 12.31 -2.70
CA CYS A 300 -14.70 11.47 -2.91
C CYS A 300 -13.41 12.28 -2.71
N LYS A 301 -13.28 13.47 -3.31
CA LYS A 301 -12.07 14.29 -3.17
C LYS A 301 -11.77 14.62 -1.71
N VAL A 302 -12.80 14.92 -0.91
CA VAL A 302 -12.64 15.17 0.53
C VAL A 302 -12.21 13.91 1.29
N LEU A 303 -12.86 12.77 1.04
CA LEU A 303 -12.66 11.55 1.85
C LEU A 303 -11.47 10.68 1.42
N ILE A 304 -11.17 10.60 0.13
CA ILE A 304 -10.26 9.57 -0.40
C ILE A 304 -8.96 10.12 -0.96
N SER A 305 -8.87 11.40 -1.35
CA SER A 305 -7.66 11.92 -1.99
C SER A 305 -6.39 11.82 -1.12
N ASN A 306 -6.53 11.88 0.21
CA ASN A 306 -5.41 11.70 1.15
C ASN A 306 -5.06 10.25 1.48
N LEU A 307 -5.79 9.27 0.93
CA LEU A 307 -5.49 7.85 1.10
C LEU A 307 -4.39 7.39 0.15
N THR A 308 -3.78 6.23 0.42
CA THR A 308 -2.82 5.62 -0.51
C THR A 308 -3.50 5.34 -1.86
N LEU A 309 -2.73 5.37 -2.97
CA LEU A 309 -3.26 5.12 -4.32
C LEU A 309 -4.02 3.78 -4.38
N ARG A 310 -3.48 2.74 -3.75
CA ARG A 310 -4.14 1.43 -3.64
C ARG A 310 -5.49 1.48 -2.89
N GLN A 311 -5.60 2.28 -1.84
CA GLN A 311 -6.88 2.44 -1.12
C GLN A 311 -7.90 3.20 -1.96
N GLN A 312 -7.49 4.27 -2.66
CA GLN A 312 -8.35 5.00 -3.58
C GLN A 312 -8.89 4.09 -4.69
N GLU A 313 -8.01 3.29 -5.31
CA GLU A 313 -8.38 2.32 -6.34
C GLU A 313 -9.40 1.30 -5.82
N LYS A 314 -9.18 0.72 -4.63
CA LYS A 314 -10.11 -0.25 -4.02
C LYS A 314 -11.49 0.36 -3.73
N ILE A 315 -11.53 1.59 -3.22
CA ILE A 315 -12.78 2.29 -2.94
C ILE A 315 -13.53 2.55 -4.24
N LEU A 316 -12.87 3.11 -5.25
CA LEU A 316 -13.51 3.47 -6.51
C LEU A 316 -13.90 2.24 -7.35
N SER A 317 -13.09 1.18 -7.37
CA SER A 317 -13.46 -0.07 -8.06
C SER A 317 -14.70 -0.72 -7.43
N HIS A 318 -14.75 -0.83 -6.10
CA HIS A 318 -15.94 -1.33 -5.40
C HIS A 318 -17.15 -0.44 -5.65
N THR A 319 -16.97 0.88 -5.59
CA THR A 319 -18.03 1.84 -5.87
C THR A 319 -18.61 1.65 -7.27
N ARG A 320 -17.73 1.49 -8.28
CA ARG A 320 -18.15 1.30 -9.66
C ARG A 320 -18.97 0.03 -9.84
N ILE A 321 -18.60 -1.07 -9.17
CA ILE A 321 -19.37 -2.32 -9.18
C ILE A 321 -20.77 -2.09 -8.63
N VAL A 322 -20.88 -1.41 -7.49
CA VAL A 322 -22.17 -1.12 -6.87
C VAL A 322 -23.01 -0.24 -7.80
N LEU A 323 -22.44 0.80 -8.43
CA LEU A 323 -23.18 1.64 -9.38
C LEU A 323 -23.75 0.85 -10.58
N ARG A 324 -23.08 -0.22 -11.03
CA ARG A 324 -23.60 -1.07 -12.12
C ARG A 324 -24.81 -1.91 -11.73
N THR A 325 -25.01 -2.15 -10.43
CA THR A 325 -26.18 -2.89 -9.94
C THR A 325 -27.38 -1.97 -9.73
N LEU A 326 -27.20 -0.65 -9.88
CA LEU A 326 -28.27 0.34 -9.70
C LEU A 326 -29.04 0.52 -11.00
N ASN A 327 -30.36 0.64 -10.85
CA ASN A 327 -31.21 1.19 -11.92
C ASN A 327 -30.92 2.68 -12.08
N TYR A 328 -31.08 3.21 -13.29
CA TYR A 328 -30.83 4.63 -13.58
C TYR A 328 -31.67 5.62 -12.78
N ASN A 329 -32.83 5.20 -12.25
CA ASN A 329 -33.69 6.00 -11.37
C ASN A 329 -33.37 5.86 -9.87
N SER A 330 -32.36 5.06 -9.50
CA SER A 330 -32.02 4.83 -8.10
C SER A 330 -31.52 6.13 -7.46
N LEU A 331 -32.12 6.51 -6.34
CA LEU A 331 -31.63 7.57 -5.47
C LEU A 331 -30.30 7.11 -4.86
N LEU A 332 -29.21 7.84 -5.12
CA LEU A 332 -27.89 7.44 -4.66
C LEU A 332 -27.59 7.95 -3.25
N PHE A 333 -28.09 9.15 -2.90
CA PHE A 333 -27.62 9.89 -1.74
C PHE A 333 -26.10 10.03 -1.77
N ALA A 334 -25.57 10.60 -2.86
CA ALA A 334 -24.16 10.54 -3.25
C ALA A 334 -23.15 10.74 -2.09
N SER A 335 -23.34 11.75 -1.24
CA SER A 335 -22.45 12.02 -0.11
C SER A 335 -22.48 10.92 0.96
N ILE A 336 -23.67 10.43 1.34
CA ILE A 336 -23.85 9.32 2.27
C ILE A 336 -23.31 8.03 1.66
N PHE A 337 -23.59 7.76 0.38
CA PHE A 337 -23.12 6.58 -0.31
C PHE A 337 -21.60 6.50 -0.34
N VAL A 338 -20.91 7.58 -0.74
CA VAL A 338 -19.44 7.63 -0.73
C VAL A 338 -18.91 7.46 0.68
N PHE A 339 -19.52 8.11 1.68
CA PHE A 339 -19.14 7.93 3.09
C PHE A 339 -19.27 6.48 3.55
N LEU A 340 -20.35 5.80 3.19
CA LEU A 340 -20.56 4.38 3.53
C LEU A 340 -19.51 3.47 2.88
N VAL A 341 -19.14 3.71 1.61
CA VAL A 341 -18.04 2.97 0.95
C VAL A 341 -16.71 3.23 1.65
N TYR A 342 -16.44 4.50 1.99
CA TYR A 342 -15.24 4.90 2.70
C TYR A 342 -15.10 4.17 4.04
N ILE A 343 -16.12 4.22 4.91
CA ILE A 343 -16.06 3.54 6.21
C ILE A 343 -16.07 2.02 6.07
N LYS A 344 -16.69 1.43 5.03
CA LYS A 344 -16.61 -0.01 4.76
C LYS A 344 -15.16 -0.47 4.58
N THR A 345 -14.34 0.38 3.96
CA THR A 345 -12.94 0.09 3.65
C THR A 345 -11.98 0.51 4.76
N ILE A 346 -12.14 1.73 5.29
CA ILE A 346 -11.20 2.36 6.22
C ILE A 346 -11.60 2.17 7.69
N HIS A 347 -12.90 2.13 7.98
CA HIS A 347 -13.44 1.98 9.34
C HIS A 347 -14.42 0.79 9.46
N PRO A 348 -14.01 -0.45 9.12
CA PRO A 348 -14.93 -1.58 8.96
C PRO A 348 -15.72 -1.91 10.23
N LYS A 349 -15.16 -1.67 11.41
CA LYS A 349 -15.85 -1.84 12.70
C LYS A 349 -17.07 -0.92 12.84
N TYR A 350 -16.93 0.33 12.40
CA TYR A 350 -18.04 1.31 12.42
C TYR A 350 -19.11 0.94 11.40
N TYR A 351 -18.70 0.53 10.19
CA TYR A 351 -19.63 0.02 9.17
C TYR A 351 -20.44 -1.20 9.65
N GLN A 352 -19.82 -2.12 10.39
CA GLN A 352 -20.49 -3.27 10.99
C GLN A 352 -21.54 -2.86 12.03
N LYS A 353 -21.24 -1.86 12.88
CA LYS A 353 -22.22 -1.31 13.85
C LYS A 353 -23.45 -0.76 13.16
N LEU A 354 -23.27 0.03 12.10
CA LEU A 354 -24.37 0.54 11.27
C LEU A 354 -25.20 -0.59 10.64
N SER A 355 -24.55 -1.66 10.19
CA SER A 355 -25.23 -2.81 9.58
C SER A 355 -26.05 -3.63 10.58
N SER A 356 -25.63 -3.70 11.84
CA SER A 356 -26.22 -4.58 12.87
C SER A 356 -27.58 -4.13 13.43
N LYS A 357 -27.99 -2.87 13.21
CA LYS A 357 -29.19 -2.22 13.80
C LYS A 357 -29.22 -2.07 15.33
N ASN A 358 -28.30 -2.66 16.08
CA ASN A 358 -28.43 -2.77 17.54
C ASN A 358 -27.66 -1.70 18.32
N THR A 359 -27.04 -0.73 17.64
CA THR A 359 -26.25 0.33 18.27
C THR A 359 -27.11 1.54 18.57
N HIS A 360 -26.94 2.16 19.73
CA HIS A 360 -27.70 3.36 20.08
C HIS A 360 -27.31 4.55 19.17
N ILE A 361 -28.27 5.37 18.76
CA ILE A 361 -28.06 6.45 17.79
C ILE A 361 -26.99 7.47 18.22
N ARG A 362 -26.89 7.74 19.52
CA ARG A 362 -25.83 8.61 20.10
C ARG A 362 -24.43 8.03 19.95
N ASP A 363 -24.28 6.71 20.01
CA ASP A 363 -22.99 6.06 19.80
C ASP A 363 -22.57 6.11 18.33
N ILE A 364 -23.55 5.93 17.42
CA ILE A 364 -23.34 6.11 15.98
C ILE A 364 -22.88 7.54 15.66
N GLN A 365 -23.51 8.55 16.24
CA GLN A 365 -23.14 9.95 16.05
C GLN A 365 -21.75 10.25 16.61
N ARG A 366 -21.44 9.80 17.83
CA ARG A 366 -20.13 10.04 18.45
C ARG A 366 -19.00 9.45 17.62
N GLU A 367 -19.14 8.21 17.15
CA GLU A 367 -18.13 7.60 16.27
C GLU A 367 -18.07 8.27 14.89
N PHE A 368 -19.20 8.74 14.35
CA PHE A 368 -19.21 9.56 13.14
C PHE A 368 -18.37 10.83 13.31
N TYR A 369 -18.54 11.54 14.44
CA TYR A 369 -17.78 12.74 14.74
C TYR A 369 -16.27 12.46 14.80
N GLU A 370 -15.84 11.42 15.50
CA GLU A 370 -14.41 11.07 15.57
C GLU A 370 -13.81 10.73 14.19
N ILE A 371 -14.58 10.08 13.31
CA ILE A 371 -14.15 9.76 11.94
C ILE A 371 -14.09 11.02 11.07
N SER A 372 -15.04 11.94 11.22
CA SER A 372 -15.18 13.13 10.37
C SER A 372 -14.30 14.30 10.82
N LYS A 373 -13.95 14.37 12.10
CA LYS A 373 -13.14 15.43 12.71
C LYS A 373 -11.86 15.81 11.92
N PRO A 374 -11.06 14.87 11.38
CA PRO A 374 -9.86 15.22 10.60
C PRO A 374 -10.13 16.01 9.32
N PHE A 375 -11.36 15.97 8.80
CA PHE A 375 -11.74 16.62 7.54
C PHE A 375 -12.41 17.99 7.74
N ILE A 376 -12.76 18.35 8.98
CA ILE A 376 -13.64 19.48 9.29
C ILE A 376 -12.86 20.75 9.70
N SER A 377 -11.56 20.63 9.96
CA SER A 377 -10.75 21.73 10.52
C SER A 377 -10.72 22.95 9.58
N GLU A 378 -11.34 24.05 10.02
CA GLU A 378 -11.38 25.40 9.44
C GLU A 378 -12.07 25.59 8.07
N ASP A 379 -12.39 24.52 7.33
CA ASP A 379 -13.11 24.62 6.05
C ASP A 379 -14.64 24.56 6.21
N LYS A 380 -15.32 25.68 5.91
CA LYS A 380 -16.79 25.77 5.94
C LYS A 380 -17.46 24.83 4.93
N HIS A 381 -16.82 24.52 3.81
CA HIS A 381 -17.40 23.61 2.81
C HIS A 381 -17.44 22.17 3.37
N SER A 382 -16.32 21.69 3.92
CA SER A 382 -16.24 20.39 4.57
C SER A 382 -17.17 20.30 5.80
N GLN A 383 -17.26 21.34 6.63
CA GLN A 383 -18.26 21.39 7.72
C GLN A 383 -19.67 21.12 7.22
N ARG A 384 -20.12 21.85 6.18
CA ARG A 384 -21.45 21.64 5.60
C ARG A 384 -21.65 20.23 5.04
N LEU A 385 -20.65 19.70 4.33
CA LEU A 385 -20.69 18.35 3.78
C LEU A 385 -20.86 17.30 4.89
N PHE A 386 -20.05 17.36 5.95
CA PHE A 386 -20.12 16.37 7.03
C PHE A 386 -21.37 16.54 7.91
N THR A 387 -21.84 17.76 8.16
CA THR A 387 -23.13 17.98 8.83
C THR A 387 -24.29 17.42 8.01
N HIS A 388 -24.24 17.55 6.67
CA HIS A 388 -25.20 16.90 5.79
C HIS A 388 -25.13 15.38 5.88
N ILE A 389 -23.93 14.78 5.79
CA ILE A 389 -23.78 13.33 5.94
C ILE A 389 -24.30 12.87 7.30
N GLU A 390 -23.99 13.58 8.38
CA GLU A 390 -24.43 13.28 9.75
C GLU A 390 -25.96 13.23 9.84
N ALA A 391 -26.64 14.31 9.46
CA ALA A 391 -28.09 14.43 9.57
C ALA A 391 -28.80 13.30 8.82
N TYR A 392 -28.40 13.05 7.56
CA TYR A 392 -29.03 12.03 6.74
C TYR A 392 -28.66 10.61 7.16
N LEU A 393 -27.42 10.35 7.57
CA LEU A 393 -27.01 9.05 8.08
C LEU A 393 -27.84 8.68 9.32
N LEU A 394 -27.98 9.59 10.28
CA LEU A 394 -28.75 9.35 11.50
C LEU A 394 -30.24 9.18 11.21
N LYS A 395 -30.80 9.95 10.28
CA LYS A 395 -32.20 9.80 9.82
C LYS A 395 -32.45 8.44 9.19
N LEU A 396 -31.59 8.02 8.25
CA LEU A 396 -31.66 6.72 7.58
C LEU A 396 -31.46 5.57 8.57
N TYR A 397 -30.56 5.74 9.54
CA TYR A 397 -30.30 4.74 10.59
C TYR A 397 -31.47 4.59 11.56
N SER A 398 -32.04 5.70 12.05
CA SER A 398 -33.22 5.65 12.94
C SER A 398 -34.42 4.97 12.25
N THR A 399 -34.64 5.30 10.98
CA THR A 399 -35.67 4.66 10.15
C THR A 399 -35.39 3.16 9.93
N TYR A 400 -34.12 2.78 9.78
CA TYR A 400 -33.68 1.39 9.68
C TYR A 400 -33.90 0.58 10.97
N GLN A 401 -33.71 1.20 12.14
CA GLN A 401 -33.95 0.57 13.45
C GLN A 401 -35.45 0.40 13.74
N LYS A 402 -36.26 1.43 13.48
CA LYS A 402 -37.69 1.45 13.89
C LYS A 402 -38.66 0.92 12.85
N GLY A 403 -38.25 0.85 11.59
CA GLY A 403 -39.06 0.33 10.49
C GLY A 403 -39.97 1.35 9.82
N TYR A 404 -40.09 2.56 10.35
CA TYR A 404 -40.82 3.71 9.80
C TYR A 404 -40.09 5.02 10.17
N MET A 405 -40.20 6.07 9.35
CA MET A 405 -39.57 7.36 9.67
C MET A 405 -40.33 8.02 10.81
N ARG A 406 -39.70 8.05 11.98
CA ARG A 406 -40.01 8.99 13.05
C ARG A 406 -38.71 9.58 13.54
N ASN A 407 -38.50 10.87 13.24
CA ASN A 407 -37.37 11.62 13.75
C ASN A 407 -37.41 11.80 15.28
N ASN A 408 -38.32 11.16 16.02
CA ASN A 408 -38.55 11.31 17.46
C ASN A 408 -37.32 11.13 18.38
N GLU A 409 -36.23 10.56 17.88
CA GLU A 409 -34.93 10.48 18.58
C GLU A 409 -33.98 11.65 18.27
N LEU A 410 -34.22 12.34 17.16
CA LEU A 410 -33.44 13.45 16.63
C LEU A 410 -34.13 14.80 16.91
N ILE A 411 -35.43 14.89 16.67
CA ILE A 411 -36.30 16.05 16.91
C ILE A 411 -37.68 15.61 17.41
N GLU A 412 -38.39 16.50 18.09
CA GLU A 412 -39.75 16.27 18.60
C GLU A 412 -40.64 17.46 18.28
N TRP A 413 -41.88 17.21 17.86
CA TRP A 413 -42.83 18.29 17.64
C TRP A 413 -43.40 18.79 18.96
N ASN A 414 -43.20 20.07 19.25
CA ASN A 414 -43.77 20.76 20.40
C ASN A 414 -45.10 21.41 19.97
N SER A 415 -46.21 20.77 20.32
CA SER A 415 -47.55 21.25 19.97
C SER A 415 -47.91 22.58 20.62
N THR A 416 -47.27 22.93 21.74
CA THR A 416 -47.55 24.17 22.48
C THR A 416 -46.91 25.38 21.82
N GLU A 417 -45.68 25.21 21.31
CA GLU A 417 -44.92 26.28 20.66
C GLU A 417 -44.99 26.24 19.12
N ASN A 418 -45.70 25.24 18.56
CA ASN A 418 -45.87 25.02 17.13
C ASN A 418 -44.52 24.98 16.38
N LYS A 419 -43.53 24.30 16.97
CA LYS A 419 -42.16 24.17 16.47
C LYS A 419 -41.58 22.79 16.77
N TYR A 420 -40.46 22.45 16.13
CA TYR A 420 -39.67 21.29 16.51
C TYR A 420 -38.67 21.65 17.62
N ASP A 421 -38.50 20.75 18.59
CA ASP A 421 -37.44 20.76 19.59
C ASP A 421 -36.38 19.72 19.24
N GLN A 422 -35.11 20.08 19.40
CA GLN A 422 -33.97 19.22 19.07
C GLN A 422 -33.66 18.26 20.23
N LYS A 423 -33.55 16.95 19.94
CA LYS A 423 -33.20 15.91 20.93
C LYS A 423 -31.75 15.45 20.85
N LEU A 424 -31.09 15.74 19.74
CA LEU A 424 -29.71 15.39 19.48
C LEU A 424 -28.98 16.55 18.81
N ASN A 425 -27.84 16.96 19.37
CA ASN A 425 -27.06 18.09 18.86
C ASN A 425 -25.88 17.60 18.01
N SER A 426 -25.53 18.33 16.96
CA SER A 426 -24.30 18.08 16.19
C SER A 426 -23.12 18.82 16.83
N GLU A 427 -21.98 18.14 16.91
CA GLU A 427 -20.69 18.72 17.33
C GLU A 427 -19.98 19.44 16.15
N ILE A 428 -20.53 19.38 14.94
CA ILE A 428 -19.95 19.97 13.72
C ILE A 428 -20.57 21.33 13.41
N ASP A 429 -21.87 21.35 13.13
CA ASP A 429 -22.67 22.57 12.91
C ASP A 429 -24.11 22.28 13.35
N ASN A 430 -24.43 22.64 14.59
CA ASN A 430 -25.72 22.31 15.18
C ASN A 430 -26.90 23.03 14.52
N ASP A 431 -26.71 24.28 14.11
CA ASP A 431 -27.77 25.09 13.52
C ASP A 431 -28.14 24.54 12.14
N TYR A 432 -27.14 24.23 11.31
CA TYR A 432 -27.37 23.63 10.00
C TYR A 432 -27.91 22.21 10.12
N PHE A 433 -27.40 21.41 11.08
CA PHE A 433 -27.93 20.08 11.38
C PHE A 433 -29.43 20.13 11.70
N PHE A 434 -29.84 21.03 12.61
CA PHE A 434 -31.24 21.19 12.98
C PHE A 434 -32.12 21.65 11.80
N GLN A 435 -31.61 22.56 10.97
CA GLN A 435 -32.28 22.99 9.74
C GLN A 435 -32.52 21.80 8.78
N LEU A 436 -31.55 20.91 8.61
CA LEU A 436 -31.68 19.73 7.76
C LEU A 436 -32.72 18.73 8.28
N LEU A 437 -32.78 18.52 9.60
CA LEU A 437 -33.73 17.60 10.22
C LEU A 437 -35.18 18.09 10.15
N THR A 438 -35.39 19.41 10.16
CA THR A 438 -36.71 20.06 10.14
C THR A 438 -37.19 20.44 8.74
N ASN A 439 -36.42 20.12 7.69
CA ASN A 439 -36.82 20.43 6.31
C ASN A 439 -37.92 19.46 5.81
N ASP A 440 -39.16 19.95 5.77
CA ASP A 440 -40.35 19.15 5.44
C ASP A 440 -40.37 18.58 4.02
N THR A 441 -39.81 19.29 3.04
CA THR A 441 -39.79 18.83 1.64
C THR A 441 -38.92 17.58 1.50
N LEU A 442 -37.76 17.57 2.14
CA LEU A 442 -36.83 16.44 2.20
C LEU A 442 -37.32 15.32 3.14
N ASN A 443 -38.15 15.65 4.12
CA ASN A 443 -38.82 14.65 4.97
C ASN A 443 -39.88 13.87 4.20
N TYR A 444 -40.61 14.53 3.30
CA TYR A 444 -41.68 13.90 2.53
C TYR A 444 -41.17 13.02 1.38
N GLU A 445 -40.19 13.48 0.60
CA GLU A 445 -39.70 12.74 -0.58
C GLU A 445 -38.96 11.43 -0.24
N TYR A 446 -38.44 11.31 0.98
CA TYR A 446 -37.58 10.19 1.38
C TYR A 446 -38.07 9.45 2.64
N SER A 447 -39.35 9.59 2.98
CA SER A 447 -39.91 9.10 4.25
C SER A 447 -39.78 7.60 4.49
N ASP A 448 -39.72 6.79 3.43
CA ASP A 448 -39.70 5.33 3.56
C ASP A 448 -38.32 4.70 3.32
N ILE A 449 -37.29 5.52 3.06
CA ILE A 449 -35.96 5.03 2.73
C ILE A 449 -35.20 4.71 4.02
N LYS A 450 -34.79 3.45 4.15
CA LYS A 450 -34.01 2.92 5.27
C LYS A 450 -32.54 2.87 4.90
N LEU A 451 -31.64 2.92 5.89
CA LEU A 451 -30.21 2.69 5.66
C LEU A 451 -29.93 1.34 4.95
N SER A 452 -30.74 0.30 5.18
CA SER A 452 -30.61 -0.99 4.45
C SER A 452 -30.66 -0.86 2.94
N TYR A 453 -31.35 0.14 2.40
CA TYR A 453 -31.40 0.37 0.96
C TYR A 453 -29.98 0.56 0.39
N LEU A 454 -29.15 1.37 1.05
CA LEU A 454 -27.75 1.57 0.64
C LEU A 454 -26.86 0.39 1.06
N LEU A 455 -27.05 -0.16 2.26
CA LEU A 455 -26.21 -1.27 2.76
C LEU A 455 -26.35 -2.53 1.91
N ASN A 456 -27.56 -2.88 1.48
CA ASN A 456 -27.79 -4.05 0.63
C ASN A 456 -27.05 -3.94 -0.71
N LYS A 457 -27.05 -2.74 -1.29
CA LYS A 457 -26.33 -2.41 -2.54
C LYS A 457 -24.83 -2.52 -2.36
N LEU A 458 -24.29 -1.93 -1.29
CA LEU A 458 -22.86 -1.98 -0.94
C LEU A 458 -22.39 -3.39 -0.59
N ASN A 459 -23.25 -4.20 -0.01
CA ASN A 459 -22.94 -5.58 0.33
C ASN A 459 -23.23 -6.56 -0.81
N LEU A 460 -23.75 -6.06 -1.95
CA LEU A 460 -24.13 -6.86 -3.13
C LEU A 460 -25.07 -8.03 -2.76
N THR A 461 -26.01 -7.78 -1.84
CA THR A 461 -26.96 -8.79 -1.35
C THR A 461 -28.28 -8.79 -2.14
N GLU A 462 -28.43 -7.89 -3.11
CA GLU A 462 -29.55 -7.83 -4.06
C GLU A 462 -29.14 -8.47 -5.39
N ASP A 463 -30.09 -9.04 -6.13
CA ASP A 463 -29.83 -9.62 -7.45
C ASP A 463 -29.17 -8.60 -8.38
N ILE A 464 -28.02 -8.99 -8.93
CA ILE A 464 -27.22 -8.14 -9.80
C ILE A 464 -27.86 -8.12 -11.19
N LYS A 465 -28.60 -7.06 -11.51
CA LYS A 465 -28.90 -6.71 -12.90
C LYS A 465 -27.76 -5.85 -13.41
N ILE A 466 -26.89 -6.44 -14.22
CA ILE A 466 -25.79 -5.72 -14.84
C ILE A 466 -26.38 -4.87 -15.97
N ASN A 467 -26.45 -3.56 -15.75
CA ASN A 467 -26.69 -2.58 -16.82
C ASN A 467 -25.40 -2.30 -17.60
#